data_AF-A0A852VCX7-F1
#
_entry.id   AF-A0A852VCX7-F1
#
_cell.length_a   1.000
_cell.length_b   1.000
_cell.length_c   1.000
_cell.angle_alpha   90.00
_cell.angle_beta   90.00
_cell.angle_gamma   90.00
#
_symmetry.space_group_name_H-M   'P 1'
#
loop_
_entity.id
_entity.type
_entity.pdbx_description
1 polymer ?
#
loop_
_entity_poly.entity_id
_entity_poly.type
_entity_poly.pdbx_seq_one_letter_code
_entity_poly.pdbx_strand_id
1 'polypeptide(L)' 'MATTGVSPDKNGFRVIHPLDDVPEQKCSTAGLGKIRMTRAARLSLGILRAYLILMTLMLSYHVLDLSGLLHKIR' A
#
# COMPACT_ATOMS: atom_id res chain seq x y z
N MET A 1 18.56 36.70 -17.13
CA MET A 1 19.83 36.19 -16.57
C MET A 1 20.19 34.97 -17.40
N ALA A 2 21.26 35.05 -18.18
CA ALA A 2 21.62 34.07 -19.21
C ALA A 2 22.24 32.82 -18.59
N THR A 3 21.70 31.64 -18.89
CA THR A 3 22.42 30.37 -18.69
C THR A 3 22.97 29.96 -20.05
N THR A 4 24.28 30.14 -20.18
CA THR A 4 25.13 29.70 -21.28
C THR A 4 24.89 28.23 -21.60
N GLY A 5 24.67 27.92 -22.88
CA GLY A 5 24.56 26.55 -23.38
C GLY A 5 25.84 25.77 -23.14
N VAL A 6 25.85 24.95 -22.08
CA VAL A 6 26.89 23.94 -21.85
C VAL A 6 26.48 22.69 -22.64
N SER A 7 27.22 22.41 -23.71
CA SER A 7 27.12 21.14 -24.44
C SER A 7 27.71 20.03 -23.56
N PRO A 8 26.97 18.95 -23.24
CA PRO A 8 27.48 17.91 -22.36
C PRO A 8 28.60 17.13 -23.06
N ASP A 9 29.68 16.90 -22.31
CA ASP A 9 30.80 16.04 -22.71
C ASP A 9 30.29 14.62 -23.01
N LYS A 10 30.83 13.97 -24.05
CA LYS A 10 30.28 12.72 -24.61
C LYS A 10 30.28 11.52 -23.65
N ASN A 11 30.91 11.64 -22.48
CA ASN A 11 31.06 10.58 -21.47
C ASN A 11 30.42 10.89 -20.10
N GLY A 12 29.63 11.95 -19.95
CA GLY A 12 29.02 12.34 -18.67
C GLY A 12 27.49 12.17 -18.63
N PHE A 13 26.95 11.52 -17.61
CA PHE A 13 25.51 11.54 -17.34
C PHE A 13 25.11 12.91 -16.76
N ARG A 14 24.21 13.63 -17.43
CA ARG A 14 23.68 14.91 -16.94
C ARG A 14 22.61 14.65 -15.88
N VAL A 15 22.86 15.13 -14.66
CA VAL A 15 21.85 15.15 -13.59
C VAL A 15 20.82 16.23 -13.95
N ILE A 16 19.59 15.82 -14.22
CA ILE A 16 18.47 16.74 -14.47
C ILE A 16 17.93 17.19 -13.12
N HIS A 17 17.89 18.50 -12.89
CA HIS A 17 17.31 19.07 -11.67
C HIS A 17 15.77 18.99 -11.77
N PRO A 18 15.01 18.75 -10.68
CA PRO A 18 13.55 18.65 -10.73
C PRO A 18 12.83 19.88 -11.34
N LEU A 19 13.46 21.07 -11.28
CA LEU A 19 12.95 22.27 -11.97
C LEU A 19 13.04 22.20 -13.50
N ASP A 20 14.04 21.47 -14.01
CA ASP A 20 14.28 21.27 -15.45
C ASP A 20 13.63 19.97 -15.95
N ASP A 21 12.91 19.27 -15.07
CA ASP A 21 12.31 17.99 -15.39
C ASP A 21 10.98 18.17 -16.12
N VAL A 22 10.69 17.26 -17.03
CA VAL A 22 9.47 17.31 -17.84
C VAL A 22 8.31 16.80 -16.98
N PRO A 23 7.10 17.39 -17.04
CA PRO A 23 5.98 16.90 -16.24
C PRO A 23 5.71 15.41 -16.48
N GLU A 24 5.68 14.61 -15.40
CA GLU A 24 5.39 13.18 -15.47
C GLU A 24 3.99 12.95 -16.07
N GLN A 25 3.92 12.20 -17.17
CA GLN A 25 2.65 11.83 -17.77
C GLN A 25 2.11 10.57 -17.09
N LYS A 26 1.07 10.72 -16.26
CA LYS A 26 0.43 9.60 -15.57
C LYS A 26 -0.20 8.64 -16.58
N CYS A 27 0.34 7.42 -16.67
CA CYS A 27 -0.23 6.36 -17.50
C CYS A 27 -1.60 5.92 -16.98
N SER A 28 -2.52 5.64 -17.90
CA SER A 28 -3.81 5.05 -17.55
C SER A 28 -3.61 3.66 -16.95
N THR A 29 -4.28 3.40 -15.82
CA THR A 29 -4.31 2.08 -15.17
C THR A 29 -5.40 1.18 -15.76
N ALA A 30 -6.15 1.64 -16.76
CA ALA A 30 -7.15 0.83 -17.44
C ALA A 30 -6.47 -0.36 -18.13
N GLY A 31 -6.85 -1.59 -17.73
CA GLY A 31 -6.28 -2.81 -18.30
C GLY A 31 -4.99 -3.31 -17.65
N LEU A 32 -4.51 -2.70 -16.56
CA LEU A 32 -3.27 -3.10 -15.87
C LEU A 32 -3.33 -4.49 -15.19
N GLY A 33 -4.47 -5.19 -15.29
CA GLY A 33 -4.66 -6.53 -14.77
C GLY A 33 -4.54 -6.61 -13.25
N LYS A 34 -4.55 -7.83 -12.72
CA LYS A 34 -4.31 -8.05 -11.29
C LYS A 34 -2.82 -7.93 -11.02
N ILE A 35 -2.44 -6.99 -10.16
CA ILE A 35 -1.06 -6.89 -9.65
C ILE A 35 -0.72 -8.22 -8.97
N ARG A 36 0.34 -8.88 -9.45
CA ARG A 36 0.71 -10.22 -8.99
C ARG A 36 1.24 -10.14 -7.57
N MET A 37 0.42 -10.54 -6.61
CA MET A 37 0.82 -10.59 -5.20
C MET A 37 1.90 -11.65 -4.99
N THR A 38 2.99 -11.29 -4.29
CA THR A 38 4.01 -12.25 -3.88
C THR A 38 3.43 -13.26 -2.88
N ARG A 39 4.00 -14.47 -2.82
CA ARG A 39 3.52 -15.52 -1.89
C ARG A 39 3.60 -15.05 -0.43
N ALA A 40 4.66 -14.32 -0.08
CA ALA A 40 4.83 -13.72 1.23
C ALA A 40 3.71 -12.73 1.57
N ALA A 41 3.37 -11.83 0.65
CA ALA A 41 2.29 -10.86 0.84
C ALA A 41 0.92 -11.53 0.98
N ARG A 42 0.69 -12.64 0.28
CA ARG A 42 -0.55 -13.42 0.42
C ARG A 42 -0.65 -14.06 1.80
N LEU A 43 0.45 -14.62 2.30
CA LEU A 43 0.50 -15.26 3.62
C LEU A 43 0.32 -14.23 4.74
N SER A 44 1.03 -13.09 4.67
CA SER A 44 0.90 -12.03 5.68
C SER A 44 -0.53 -11.49 5.75
N LEU A 45 -1.17 -11.26 4.59
CA LEU A 45 -2.55 -10.80 4.56
C LEU A 45 -3.53 -11.87 5.10
N GLY A 46 -3.26 -13.15 4.85
CA GLY A 46 -4.03 -14.25 5.41
C GLY A 46 -3.95 -14.30 6.94
N ILE A 47 -2.75 -14.19 7.50
CA ILE A 47 -2.53 -14.17 8.96
C ILE A 47 -3.19 -12.93 9.57
N LEU A 48 -3.02 -11.76 8.96
CA LEU A 48 -3.65 -10.53 9.42
C LEU A 48 -5.18 -10.66 9.44
N ARG A 49 -5.77 -11.23 8.40
CA ARG A 49 -7.22 -11.48 8.36
C ARG A 49 -7.66 -12.43 9.46
N ALA A 50 -6.93 -13.52 9.70
CA ALA A 50 -7.24 -14.47 10.76
C ALA A 50 -7.18 -13.82 12.14
N TYR A 51 -6.16 -12.99 12.39
CA TYR A 51 -6.02 -12.22 13.63
C TYR A 51 -7.21 -11.29 13.87
N LEU A 52 -7.63 -10.54 12.84
CA LEU A 52 -8.77 -9.63 12.96
C LEU A 52 -10.08 -10.38 13.23
N ILE A 53 -10.29 -11.54 12.60
CA ILE A 53 -11.45 -12.39 12.87
C ILE A 53 -11.43 -12.85 14.32
N LEU A 54 -10.29 -13.34 14.81
CA LEU A 54 -10.15 -13.80 16.20
C LEU A 54 -10.43 -12.67 17.19
N MET A 55 -9.87 -11.48 16.97
CA MET A 55 -10.12 -10.30 17.81
C MET A 55 -11.61 -9.92 17.82
N THR A 56 -12.26 -9.96 16.66
CA THR A 56 -13.70 -9.67 16.55
C THR A 56 -14.53 -10.69 17.32
N LEU A 57 -14.18 -11.97 17.27
CA LEU A 57 -14.85 -13.03 18.02
C LEU A 57 -14.68 -12.87 19.52
N MET A 58 -13.45 -12.59 19.98
CA MET A 58 -13.18 -12.34 21.40
C MET A 58 -13.97 -11.13 21.92
N LEU A 59 -13.99 -10.04 21.16
CA LEU A 59 -14.78 -8.87 21.52
C LEU A 59 -16.27 -9.19 21.57
N SER A 60 -16.79 -9.90 20.57
CA SER A 60 -18.20 -10.29 20.53
C SER A 60 -18.57 -11.18 21.73
N TYR A 61 -17.72 -12.15 22.06
CA TYR A 61 -17.89 -12.99 23.26
C TYR A 61 -17.92 -12.14 24.53
N HIS A 62 -16.97 -11.21 24.68
CA HIS A 62 -16.89 -10.35 25.84
C HIS A 62 -18.12 -9.45 25.99
N VAL A 63 -18.62 -8.88 24.88
CA VAL A 63 -19.83 -8.06 24.88
C VAL A 63 -21.07 -8.89 25.22
N LEU A 64 -21.19 -10.10 24.69
CA LEU A 64 -22.30 -11.01 25.00
C LEU A 64 -22.30 -11.44 26.48
N ASP A 65 -21.12 -11.68 27.04
CA ASP A 65 -20.93 -11.98 28.46
C ASP A 65 -21.34 -10.79 29.35
N LEU A 66 -20.84 -9.58 29.06
CA LEU A 66 -21.20 -8.36 29.79
C LEU A 66 -22.69 -8.02 29.69
N SER A 67 -23.31 -8.28 28.54
CA SER A 67 -24.75 -8.05 28.34
C SER A 67 -25.63 -9.02 29.16
N GLY A 68 -25.04 -10.03 29.82
CA GLY A 68 -25.76 -11.05 30.58
C GLY A 68 -26.55 -12.02 29.70
N LEU A 69 -26.50 -11.87 28.37
CA LEU A 69 -27.20 -12.74 27.42
C LEU A 69 -26.68 -14.18 27.50
N LEU A 70 -25.37 -14.34 27.76
CA LEU A 70 -24.73 -15.63 27.94
C LEU A 70 -25.17 -16.33 29.24
N HIS A 71 -25.40 -15.56 30.32
CA HIS A 71 -25.92 -16.06 31.59
C HIS A 71 -27.41 -16.42 31.55
N LYS A 72 -28.19 -15.78 30.67
CA LYS A 72 -29.62 -16.07 30.49
C LYS A 72 -29.90 -17.37 29.72
N ILE A 73 -28.92 -17.87 28.97
CA ILE A 73 -29.03 -19.06 28.11
C ILE A 73 -28.60 -20.35 28.82
N ARG A 74 -27.88 -20.26 29.95
CA ARG A 74 -27.50 -21.41 30.77
C ARG A 74 -28.51 -21.67 31.89
#